data_AF-A0A7J9IP20-F1
#
_entry.id   AF-A0A7J9IP20-F1
#
_cell.length_a   1.000
_cell.length_b   1.000
_cell.length_c   1.000
_cell.angle_alpha   90.00
_cell.angle_beta   90.00
_cell.angle_gamma   90.00
#
_symmetry.space_group_name_H-M   'P 1'
#
loop_
_entity.id
_entity.type
_entity.pdbx_description
1 polymer ?
#
loop_
_entity_poly.entity_id
_entity_poly.type
_entity_poly.pdbx_seq_one_letter_code
_entity_poly.pdbx_strand_id
1 'polypeptide(L)'
;MTFIFMSFALIMLFPKLQLSIQRDFAAAVLMHDSNKMKLLHDGQLVSRKVLGAVPHDTGIDDPWFEVNAYCLYNTDRWKDLNPKFVLQVYRDVVATGDKKFAQAVWPSVYVAMAYMDQFDKDGDGMIQNEGFPD
;
A
#
# COMPACT_ATOMS: atom_id res chain seq x y z
N MET A 1 8.23 0.03 -3.84
CA MET A 1 8.22 0.57 -2.47
C MET A 1 9.49 0.15 -1.72
N THR A 2 10.51 1.00 -1.71
CA THR A 2 11.76 0.84 -0.92
C THR A 2 11.61 1.26 0.55
N PHE A 3 10.44 1.80 0.93
CA PHE A 3 10.19 2.47 2.20
C PHE A 3 10.33 1.57 3.44
N ILE A 4 10.11 0.25 3.32
CA ILE A 4 10.13 -0.67 4.48
C ILE A 4 11.46 -0.64 5.24
N PHE A 5 12.59 -0.59 4.51
CA PHE A 5 13.91 -0.65 5.13
C PHE A 5 14.29 0.66 5.83
N MET A 6 13.92 1.80 5.23
CA MET A 6 14.21 3.13 5.80
C MET A 6 13.27 3.50 6.95
N SER A 7 12.05 2.94 6.96
CA SER A 7 11.04 3.26 7.97
C SER A 7 11.44 2.89 9.41
N PHE A 8 12.41 1.99 9.60
CA PHE A 8 12.99 1.70 10.92
C PHE A 8 13.73 2.90 11.51
N ALA A 9 14.54 3.61 10.72
CA ALA A 9 15.20 4.81 11.19
C ALA A 9 14.18 5.91 11.53
N LEU A 10 13.12 6.04 10.73
CA LEU A 10 12.06 7.02 10.96
C LEU A 10 11.27 6.74 12.24
N ILE A 11 10.82 5.50 12.49
CA ILE A 11 10.06 5.22 13.72
C ILE A 11 10.92 5.41 14.98
N MET A 12 12.22 5.08 14.91
CA MET A 12 13.13 5.17 16.06
C MET A 12 13.58 6.61 16.35
N LEU A 13 13.78 7.45 15.32
CA LEU A 13 14.36 8.79 15.46
C LEU A 13 13.32 9.92 15.30
N PHE A 14 12.30 9.70 14.46
CA PHE A 14 11.29 10.69 14.09
C PHE A 14 9.88 10.07 14.07
N PRO A 15 9.39 9.51 15.19
CA PRO A 15 8.16 8.71 15.21
C PRO A 15 6.93 9.47 14.69
N LYS A 16 6.81 10.77 15.00
CA LYS A 16 5.70 11.58 14.49
C LYS A 16 5.69 11.69 12.97
N LEU A 17 6.87 11.75 12.33
CA LEU A 17 6.99 11.79 10.87
C LEU A 17 6.62 10.44 10.27
N GLN A 18 7.11 9.33 10.83
CA GLN A 18 6.73 7.99 10.41
C GLN A 18 5.20 7.78 10.48
N LEU A 19 4.58 8.15 11.60
CA LEU A 19 3.12 8.03 11.77
C LEU A 19 2.34 8.96 10.85
N SER A 20 2.91 10.09 10.42
CA SER A 20 2.28 10.95 9.40
C SER A 20 2.29 10.25 8.04
N ILE A 21 3.44 9.72 7.63
CA ILE A 21 3.59 9.01 6.35
C ILE A 21 2.65 7.79 6.29
N GLN A 22 2.54 7.01 7.37
CA GLN A 22 1.61 5.89 7.40
C GLN A 22 0.13 6.31 7.31
N ARG A 23 -0.23 7.50 7.81
CA ARG A 23 -1.59 8.04 7.61
C ARG A 23 -1.83 8.39 6.15
N ASP A 24 -0.83 8.91 5.45
CA ASP A 24 -0.94 9.22 4.02
C ASP A 24 -1.14 7.93 3.20
N PHE A 25 -0.35 6.88 3.47
CA PHE A 25 -0.57 5.57 2.86
C PHE A 25 -1.95 4.98 3.23
N ALA A 26 -2.37 5.09 4.49
CA ALA A 26 -3.68 4.62 4.92
C ALA A 26 -4.83 5.34 4.19
N ALA A 27 -4.73 6.66 4.01
CA ALA A 27 -5.69 7.41 3.22
C ALA A 27 -5.70 6.93 1.76
N ALA A 28 -4.53 6.72 1.18
CA ALA A 28 -4.39 6.26 -0.20
C ALA A 28 -4.93 4.85 -0.45
N VAL A 29 -4.88 3.93 0.54
CA VAL A 29 -5.55 2.62 0.43
C VAL A 29 -7.05 2.78 0.12
N LEU A 30 -7.69 3.79 0.71
CA LEU A 30 -9.12 4.06 0.55
C LEU A 30 -9.45 4.91 -0.69
N MET A 31 -8.44 5.33 -1.46
CA MET A 31 -8.65 6.06 -2.72
C MET A 31 -8.97 5.10 -3.87
N HIS A 32 -9.79 5.60 -4.79
CA HIS A 32 -10.01 5.01 -6.09
C HIS A 32 -9.81 6.07 -7.18
N ASP A 33 -8.95 5.76 -8.15
CA ASP A 33 -8.75 6.55 -9.35
C ASP A 33 -8.91 5.66 -10.59
N SER A 34 -9.98 5.88 -11.33
CA SER A 34 -10.31 5.16 -12.57
C SER A 34 -9.61 5.69 -13.82
N ASN A 35 -8.87 6.81 -13.70
CA ASN A 35 -8.06 7.32 -14.80
C ASN A 35 -7.10 6.23 -15.29
N LYS A 36 -6.91 6.19 -16.60
CA LYS A 36 -6.12 5.14 -17.26
C LYS A 36 -4.66 5.55 -17.37
N MET A 37 -3.81 4.64 -16.93
CA MET A 37 -2.37 4.73 -17.09
C MET A 37 -1.90 3.61 -18.03
N LYS A 38 -1.00 3.93 -18.94
CA LYS A 38 -0.37 2.95 -19.83
C LYS A 38 0.83 2.31 -19.15
N LEU A 39 0.83 0.98 -19.06
CA LEU A 39 1.97 0.23 -18.56
C LEU A 39 3.12 0.23 -19.56
N LEU A 40 4.35 0.37 -19.09
CA LEU A 40 5.53 0.37 -19.95
C LEU A 40 5.93 -1.04 -20.41
N HIS A 41 5.64 -2.10 -19.64
CA HIS A 41 6.12 -3.45 -19.99
C HIS A 41 5.36 -4.08 -21.17
N ASP A 42 4.06 -3.83 -21.31
CA ASP A 42 3.20 -4.46 -22.32
C ASP A 42 2.23 -3.49 -23.03
N GLY A 43 2.20 -2.22 -22.61
CA GLY A 43 1.32 -1.21 -23.19
C GLY A 43 -0.14 -1.28 -22.75
N GLN A 44 -0.53 -2.15 -21.82
CA GLN A 44 -1.91 -2.24 -21.34
C GLN A 44 -2.35 -0.96 -20.63
N LEU A 45 -3.63 -0.61 -20.77
CA LEU A 45 -4.25 0.49 -20.02
C LEU A 45 -4.92 -0.07 -18.77
N VAL A 46 -4.39 0.30 -17.59
CA VAL A 46 -4.93 -0.09 -16.29
C VAL A 46 -5.48 1.13 -15.55
N SER A 47 -6.33 0.90 -14.56
CA SER A 47 -6.71 1.97 -13.63
C SER A 47 -5.47 2.39 -12.83
N ARG A 48 -5.34 3.68 -12.54
CA ARG A 48 -4.20 4.20 -11.77
C ARG A 48 -4.22 3.71 -10.32
N LYS A 49 -5.40 3.64 -9.71
CA LYS A 49 -5.56 3.23 -8.31
C LYS A 49 -6.86 2.49 -8.05
N VAL A 50 -6.76 1.24 -7.61
CA VAL A 50 -7.92 0.45 -7.17
C VAL A 50 -8.12 0.56 -5.65
N LEU A 51 -9.38 0.71 -5.21
CA LEU A 51 -9.73 0.71 -3.78
C LEU A 51 -9.21 -0.56 -3.10
N GLY A 52 -8.51 -0.39 -1.97
CA GLY A 52 -7.98 -1.48 -1.16
C GLY A 52 -6.59 -1.97 -1.55
N ALA A 53 -6.08 -1.67 -2.75
CA ALA A 53 -4.68 -1.83 -3.07
C ALA A 53 -3.85 -0.72 -2.40
N VAL A 54 -2.76 -1.07 -1.72
CA VAL A 54 -1.78 -0.09 -1.22
C VAL A 54 -1.01 0.46 -2.42
N PRO A 55 -0.88 1.79 -2.58
CA PRO A 55 -0.11 2.33 -3.68
C PRO A 55 1.38 2.03 -3.52
N HIS A 56 2.08 1.88 -4.64
CA HIS A 56 3.52 1.68 -4.68
C HIS A 56 4.32 2.91 -4.18
N ASP A 57 3.79 4.10 -4.49
CA ASP A 57 4.32 5.40 -4.14
C ASP A 57 3.17 6.42 -4.04
N THR A 58 3.43 7.55 -3.40
CA THR A 58 2.44 8.61 -3.18
C THR A 58 2.44 9.65 -4.31
N GLY A 59 2.89 9.31 -5.52
CA GLY A 59 2.88 10.20 -6.67
C GLY A 59 4.17 10.98 -6.91
N ILE A 60 4.28 11.58 -8.10
CA ILE A 60 5.37 12.45 -8.55
C ILE A 60 4.81 13.78 -9.04
N ASP A 61 3.85 13.77 -9.97
CA ASP A 61 3.32 14.97 -10.61
C ASP A 61 2.39 15.78 -9.70
N ASP A 62 1.44 15.11 -9.03
CA ASP A 62 0.59 15.68 -7.99
C ASP A 62 0.63 14.79 -6.72
N PRO A 63 1.68 14.92 -5.88
CA PRO A 63 1.86 14.05 -4.73
C PRO A 63 0.64 14.02 -3.79
N TRP A 64 0.38 12.86 -3.19
CA TRP A 64 -0.79 12.54 -2.34
C TRP A 64 -2.15 12.49 -3.04
N PHE A 65 -2.32 13.13 -4.19
CA PHE A 65 -3.57 13.15 -4.94
C PHE A 65 -3.55 12.22 -6.15
N GLU A 66 -2.46 12.22 -6.92
CA GLU A 66 -2.19 11.30 -8.03
C GLU A 66 -1.13 10.26 -7.62
N VAL A 67 -1.56 9.27 -6.84
CA VAL A 67 -0.70 8.16 -6.36
C VAL A 67 -0.39 7.15 -7.48
N ASN A 68 0.59 6.25 -7.26
CA ASN A 68 1.08 5.31 -8.28
C ASN A 68 1.62 6.00 -9.54
N ALA A 69 2.69 6.80 -9.37
CA ALA A 69 3.45 7.32 -10.51
C ALA A 69 4.26 6.20 -11.20
N TYR A 70 4.62 5.14 -10.47
CA TYR A 70 5.23 3.95 -11.07
C TYR A 70 4.30 3.28 -12.09
N CYS A 71 4.78 3.17 -13.33
CA CYS A 71 3.98 2.68 -14.47
C CYS A 71 4.62 1.51 -15.24
N LEU A 72 5.65 0.86 -14.71
CA LEU A 72 6.25 -0.28 -15.40
C LEU A 72 5.33 -1.51 -15.37
N TYR A 73 4.77 -1.82 -14.20
CA TYR A 73 3.81 -2.90 -13.96
C TYR A 73 2.58 -2.38 -13.21
N ASN A 74 1.49 -3.14 -13.27
CA ASN A 74 0.30 -2.85 -12.47
C ASN A 74 0.52 -3.26 -11.01
N THR A 75 0.80 -2.27 -10.17
CA THR A 75 1.11 -2.47 -8.75
C THR A 75 -0.12 -2.82 -7.91
N ASP A 76 -1.34 -2.57 -8.40
CA ASP A 76 -2.56 -2.97 -7.68
C ASP A 76 -2.69 -4.50 -7.55
N ARG A 77 -1.94 -5.26 -8.35
CA ARG A 77 -1.90 -6.73 -8.29
C ARG A 77 -0.72 -7.29 -7.50
N TRP A 78 0.17 -6.45 -6.98
CA TRP A 78 1.32 -6.93 -6.22
C TRP A 78 0.87 -7.52 -4.89
N LYS A 79 1.44 -8.67 -4.54
CA LYS A 79 1.01 -9.46 -3.38
C LYS A 79 1.70 -9.03 -2.09
N ASP A 80 2.73 -8.19 -2.20
CA ASP A 80 3.56 -7.79 -1.08
C ASP A 80 3.14 -6.47 -0.43
N LEU A 81 2.58 -5.51 -1.18
CA LEU A 81 2.36 -4.13 -0.70
C LEU A 81 1.35 -4.06 0.46
N ASN A 82 0.22 -4.76 0.35
CA ASN A 82 -0.79 -4.79 1.41
C ASN A 82 -0.27 -5.43 2.70
N PRO A 83 0.31 -6.66 2.70
CA PRO A 83 0.93 -7.22 3.89
C PRO A 83 2.04 -6.33 4.47
N LYS A 84 2.87 -5.72 3.62
CA LYS A 84 3.94 -4.80 4.05
C LYS A 84 3.40 -3.56 4.75
N PHE A 85 2.30 -2.99 4.27
CA PHE A 85 1.62 -1.87 4.93
C PHE A 85 1.09 -2.27 6.31
N VAL A 86 0.39 -3.41 6.39
CA VAL A 86 -0.18 -3.91 7.65
C VAL A 86 0.91 -4.19 8.69
N LEU A 87 2.01 -4.83 8.29
CA LEU A 87 3.15 -5.08 9.18
C LEU A 87 3.81 -3.79 9.67
N GLN A 88 3.93 -2.76 8.81
CA GLN A 88 4.47 -1.47 9.22
C GLN A 88 3.54 -0.74 10.19
N VAL A 89 2.24 -0.71 9.92
CA VAL A 89 1.25 -0.14 10.86
C VAL A 89 1.35 -0.83 12.21
N TYR A 90 1.37 -2.16 12.24
CA TYR A 90 1.49 -2.92 13.48
C TYR A 90 2.79 -2.59 14.23
N ARG A 91 3.93 -2.59 13.54
CA ARG A 91 5.23 -2.20 14.11
C ARG A 91 5.16 -0.81 14.72
N ASP A 92 4.61 0.16 14.00
CA ASP A 92 4.57 1.56 14.43
C ASP A 92 3.66 1.75 15.65
N VAL A 93 2.54 0.99 15.73
CA VAL A 93 1.69 0.92 16.92
C VAL A 93 2.45 0.33 18.12
N VAL A 94 3.15 -0.78 17.93
CA VAL A 94 3.92 -1.44 19.00
C VAL A 94 5.05 -0.53 19.50
N ALA A 95 5.78 0.12 18.58
CA ALA A 95 6.93 0.95 18.91
C ALA A 95 6.54 2.25 19.66
N THR A 96 5.35 2.79 19.39
CA THR A 96 4.93 4.09 19.94
C THR A 96 3.87 3.98 21.03
N GLY A 97 3.13 2.86 21.09
CA GLY A 97 1.95 2.71 21.93
C GLY A 97 0.77 3.63 21.52
N ASP A 98 0.82 4.27 20.34
CA ASP A 98 -0.18 5.24 19.92
C ASP A 98 -1.49 4.58 19.47
N LYS A 99 -2.41 4.43 20.42
CA LYS A 99 -3.75 3.89 20.18
C LYS A 99 -4.60 4.78 19.26
N LYS A 100 -4.37 6.10 19.23
CA LYS A 100 -5.12 7.00 18.35
C LYS A 100 -4.70 6.80 16.90
N PHE A 101 -3.40 6.61 16.66
CA PHE A 101 -2.91 6.19 15.35
C PHE A 101 -3.53 4.86 14.93
N ALA A 102 -3.48 3.83 15.80
CA ALA A 102 -4.06 2.52 15.50
C ALA A 102 -5.54 2.61 15.08
N GLN A 103 -6.35 3.36 15.84
CA GLN A 103 -7.77 3.58 15.52
C GLN A 103 -7.96 4.31 14.19
N ALA A 104 -7.14 5.32 13.91
CA ALA A 104 -7.26 6.13 12.70
C ALA A 104 -6.98 5.32 11.42
N VAL A 105 -5.99 4.41 11.44
CA VAL A 105 -5.61 3.64 10.25
C VAL A 105 -6.30 2.27 10.14
N TRP A 106 -7.05 1.84 11.16
CA TRP A 106 -7.72 0.54 11.19
C TRP A 106 -8.63 0.26 9.98
N PRO A 107 -9.48 1.20 9.51
CA PRO A 107 -10.29 0.95 8.32
C PRO A 107 -9.45 0.58 7.10
N SER A 108 -8.32 1.26 6.89
CA SER A 108 -7.41 0.99 5.78
C SER A 108 -6.69 -0.35 5.94
N VAL A 109 -6.29 -0.72 7.16
CA VAL A 109 -5.71 -2.05 7.46
C VAL A 109 -6.70 -3.16 7.12
N TYR A 110 -7.96 -3.02 7.54
CA TYR A 110 -9.01 -3.99 7.26
C TYR A 110 -9.25 -4.12 5.75
N VAL A 111 -9.43 -3.00 5.04
CA VAL A 111 -9.68 -3.00 3.60
C VAL A 111 -8.47 -3.56 2.84
N ALA A 112 -7.23 -3.26 3.25
CA ALA A 112 -6.04 -3.82 2.64
C ALA A 112 -5.97 -5.35 2.81
N MET A 113 -6.30 -5.88 3.98
CA MET A 113 -6.34 -7.33 4.19
C MET A 113 -7.49 -7.99 3.42
N ALA A 114 -8.69 -7.40 3.43
CA ALA A 114 -9.83 -7.90 2.67
C ALA A 114 -9.56 -7.89 1.15
N TYR A 115 -8.81 -6.91 0.66
CA TYR A 115 -8.37 -6.87 -0.73
C TYR A 115 -7.46 -8.07 -1.07
N MET A 116 -6.63 -8.54 -0.13
CA MET A 116 -5.73 -9.67 -0.39
C MET A 116 -6.44 -11.02 -0.53
N ASP A 117 -7.61 -11.17 0.08
CA ASP A 117 -8.43 -12.39 0.01
C ASP A 117 -8.74 -12.82 -1.43
N GLN A 118 -8.89 -11.84 -2.33
CA GLN A 118 -9.15 -12.12 -3.76
C GLN A 118 -8.00 -12.88 -4.45
N PHE A 119 -6.80 -12.88 -3.87
CA PHE A 119 -5.63 -13.53 -4.42
C PHE A 119 -5.38 -14.91 -3.83
N ASP A 120 -6.18 -15.37 -2.86
CA ASP A 120 -6.30 -16.77 -2.50
C ASP A 120 -7.29 -17.45 -3.47
N LYS A 121 -6.77 -18.30 -4.35
CA LYS A 121 -7.49 -18.94 -5.46
C LYS A 121 -7.88 -20.38 -5.17
N ASP A 122 -7.21 -21.02 -4.22
CA ASP A 122 -7.45 -22.42 -3.86
C ASP A 122 -8.02 -22.59 -2.44
N GLY A 123 -8.11 -21.50 -1.67
CA GLY A 123 -8.75 -21.46 -0.36
C GLY A 123 -7.87 -22.04 0.75
N ASP A 124 -6.55 -22.12 0.55
CA ASP A 124 -5.60 -22.62 1.56
C ASP A 124 -5.20 -21.56 2.60
N GLY A 125 -5.69 -20.32 2.44
CA GLY A 125 -5.39 -19.18 3.31
C GLY A 125 -4.12 -18.43 2.91
N MET A 126 -3.50 -18.78 1.77
CA MET A 126 -2.31 -18.14 1.22
C MET A 126 -2.63 -17.49 -0.12
N ILE A 127 -1.97 -16.38 -0.41
CA ILE A 127 -2.09 -15.72 -1.71
C ILE A 127 -1.26 -16.46 -2.75
N GLN A 128 -1.73 -16.55 -3.99
CA GLN A 128 -0.94 -17.09 -5.10
C GLN A 128 -0.30 -15.98 -5.91
N ASN A 129 1.00 -16.10 -6.13
CA ASN A 129 1.73 -15.30 -7.12
C ASN A 129 1.38 -15.77 -8.53
N GLU A 130 1.35 -14.85 -9.49
CA GLU A 130 0.72 -15.08 -10.80
C GLU A 130 1.74 -15.17 -11.96
N GLY A 131 3.00 -15.48 -11.64
CA GLY A 131 4.05 -15.72 -12.65
C GLY A 131 4.54 -14.47 -13.38
N PHE A 132 4.26 -13.29 -12.83
CA PHE A 132 4.87 -12.02 -13.21
C PHE A 132 5.54 -11.39 -11.98
N PRO A 133 6.24 -10.26 -12.09
CA PRO A 133 6.79 -9.57 -10.92
C PRO A 133 5.65 -8.98 -10.06
N ASP A 134 5.14 -9.77 -9.11
CA ASP A 134 4.11 -9.42 -8.12
C ASP A 134 4.53 -9.63 -6.66
#